data_AF-A0A914NU05-F1
#
_entry.id   AF-A0A914NU05-F1
#
_cell.length_a   1.000
_cell.length_b   1.000
_cell.length_c   1.000
_cell.angle_alpha   90.00
_cell.angle_beta   90.00
_cell.angle_gamma   90.00
#
_symmetry.space_group_name_H-M   'P 1'
#
loop_
_entity.id
_entity.type
_entity.pdbx_description
1 polymer ?
#
loop_
_entity_poly.entity_id
_entity_poly.type
_entity_poly.pdbx_seq_one_letter_code
_entity_poly.pdbx_strand_id
1 'polypeptide(L)'
;MELAVAKSGTLTLVEPFLISHQPAIFAQEDYKNSQGRPREWLARLLPLLGSRCREAKSMASFHLCVEAITKKEQQKLEVLAEIGAIQALKECASSPDELPAKFASEALTVIGEQVPYKLSQQVPCWSIKDVQYWVEKIGFGTYSQAFAAHMVDGDLLLLLTEKELEEDLGMRSGLLRKRFMRELESLKIAADYGSVDESHLDQFLMSLSPELSVYTYQMLGMGLNRNLLPQLTNDMMKSVCSINNPIHRLKLRQALQDSKHIDDIEVAILSKQIDVFIRQSFKFFFINLRVFSYRRSTGNQLASLIKVLLQLRGYKASSSFAFILRKRKIKDNR
;
A
#
# COMPACT_ATOMS: atom_id res chain seq x y z
N MET A 1 8.12 -27.01 -0.25
CA MET A 1 7.67 -26.95 -1.65
C MET A 1 7.43 -25.50 -2.09
N GLU A 2 6.71 -24.68 -1.31
CA GLU A 2 6.47 -23.25 -1.60
C GLU A 2 7.75 -22.44 -1.87
N LEU A 3 8.82 -22.65 -1.09
CA LEU A 3 10.12 -22.00 -1.30
C LEU A 3 10.78 -22.35 -2.64
N ALA A 4 10.48 -23.51 -3.24
CA ALA A 4 11.01 -23.88 -4.55
C ALA A 4 10.22 -23.22 -5.68
N VAL A 5 8.89 -23.07 -5.51
CA VAL A 5 8.00 -22.35 -6.45
C VAL A 5 8.26 -20.84 -6.42
N ALA A 6 8.55 -20.27 -5.25
CA ALA A 6 8.99 -18.88 -5.17
C ALA A 6 10.33 -18.66 -5.92
N LYS A 7 11.23 -19.64 -5.86
CA LYS A 7 12.55 -19.58 -6.53
C LYS A 7 12.49 -19.79 -8.04
N SER A 8 11.45 -20.41 -8.58
CA SER A 8 11.30 -20.60 -10.04
C SER A 8 10.94 -19.30 -10.77
N GLY A 9 10.46 -18.29 -10.05
CA GLY A 9 10.01 -17.02 -10.65
C GLY A 9 8.69 -17.12 -11.41
N THR A 10 8.00 -18.26 -11.38
CA THR A 10 6.73 -18.43 -12.12
C THR A 10 5.58 -17.64 -11.47
N LEU A 11 5.63 -17.40 -10.16
CA LEU A 11 4.62 -16.63 -9.44
C LEU A 11 4.53 -15.17 -9.92
N THR A 12 5.65 -14.57 -10.32
CA THR A 12 5.66 -13.17 -10.78
C THR A 12 4.91 -12.97 -12.10
N LEU A 13 4.56 -14.05 -12.81
CA LEU A 13 3.80 -14.00 -14.06
C LEU A 13 2.28 -14.07 -13.84
N VAL A 14 1.84 -14.48 -12.64
CA VAL A 14 0.43 -14.74 -12.34
C VAL A 14 -0.39 -13.46 -12.36
N GLU A 15 -0.01 -12.45 -11.57
CA GLU A 15 -0.78 -11.20 -11.49
C GLU A 15 -0.82 -10.44 -12.82
N PRO A 16 0.29 -10.27 -13.58
CA PRO A 16 0.25 -9.66 -14.91
C PRO A 16 -0.72 -10.35 -15.87
N PHE A 17 -0.75 -11.69 -15.85
CA PHE A 17 -1.70 -12.47 -16.64
C PHE A 17 -3.15 -12.19 -16.23
N LEU A 18 -3.45 -12.21 -14.93
CA LEU A 18 -4.80 -11.96 -14.44
C LEU A 18 -5.28 -10.53 -14.71
N ILE A 19 -4.38 -9.54 -14.69
CA ILE A 19 -4.71 -8.15 -15.00
C ILE A 19 -5.05 -7.97 -16.48
N SER A 20 -4.39 -8.72 -17.38
CA SER A 20 -4.63 -8.62 -18.82
C SER A 20 -5.87 -9.39 -19.31
N HIS A 21 -6.49 -10.23 -18.48
CA HIS A 21 -7.65 -11.04 -18.86
C HIS A 21 -8.88 -10.65 -18.05
N GLN A 22 -10.04 -10.58 -18.71
CA GLN A 22 -11.32 -10.32 -18.05
C GLN A 22 -12.05 -11.64 -17.79
N PRO A 23 -12.62 -11.85 -16.59
CA PRO A 23 -13.35 -13.08 -16.26
C PRO A 23 -14.48 -13.39 -17.25
N ALA A 24 -15.23 -12.38 -17.69
CA ALA A 24 -16.35 -12.54 -18.62
C ALA A 24 -15.91 -13.07 -20.00
N ILE A 25 -14.80 -12.56 -20.54
CA ILE A 25 -14.25 -13.03 -21.83
C ILE A 25 -13.71 -14.44 -21.67
N PHE A 26 -12.96 -14.69 -20.59
CA PHE A 26 -12.37 -15.99 -20.31
C PHE A 26 -13.42 -17.10 -20.12
N ALA A 27 -14.59 -16.75 -19.57
CA ALA A 27 -15.73 -17.67 -19.44
C ALA A 27 -16.28 -18.14 -20.81
N GLN A 28 -16.19 -17.29 -21.84
CA GLN A 28 -16.73 -17.57 -23.18
C GLN A 28 -15.71 -18.29 -24.09
N GLU A 29 -14.42 -17.96 -23.98
CA GLU A 29 -13.36 -18.54 -24.84
C GLU A 29 -13.08 -20.02 -24.53
N ASP A 30 -13.37 -20.47 -23.31
CA ASP A 30 -13.12 -21.85 -22.89
C ASP A 30 -14.29 -22.77 -23.31
N TYR A 31 -14.43 -23.01 -24.63
CA TYR A 31 -15.51 -23.81 -25.23
C TYR A 31 -15.66 -25.22 -24.61
N LYS A 32 -14.57 -25.77 -24.04
CA LYS A 32 -14.56 -27.06 -23.30
C LYS A 32 -15.14 -26.97 -21.89
N ASN A 33 -15.16 -25.80 -21.29
CA ASN A 33 -15.75 -25.50 -19.98
C ASN A 33 -17.10 -24.78 -20.10
N SER A 34 -17.77 -24.85 -21.24
CA SER A 34 -19.14 -24.32 -21.45
C SER A 34 -20.15 -24.86 -20.42
N GLN A 35 -19.86 -26.00 -19.77
CA GLN A 35 -20.65 -26.57 -18.67
C GLN A 35 -20.19 -26.17 -17.25
N GLY A 36 -19.13 -25.38 -17.12
CA GLY A 36 -18.49 -25.03 -15.85
C GLY A 36 -17.76 -26.22 -15.20
N ARG A 37 -17.13 -25.99 -14.06
CA ARG A 37 -16.44 -27.04 -13.28
C ARG A 37 -17.40 -27.72 -12.29
N PRO A 38 -17.18 -29.02 -11.98
CA PRO A 38 -18.02 -29.73 -11.02
C PRO A 38 -17.78 -29.24 -9.58
N ARG A 39 -18.78 -29.48 -8.72
CA ARG A 39 -18.79 -29.03 -7.31
C ARG A 39 -17.53 -29.42 -6.54
N GLU A 40 -17.05 -30.65 -6.71
CA GLU A 40 -15.85 -31.15 -6.01
C GLU A 40 -14.59 -30.41 -6.43
N TRP A 41 -14.54 -29.93 -7.68
CA TRP A 41 -13.40 -29.16 -8.18
C TRP A 41 -13.44 -27.73 -7.63
N LEU A 42 -14.61 -27.10 -7.61
CA LEU A 42 -14.78 -25.74 -7.07
C LEU A 42 -14.47 -25.68 -5.56
N ALA A 43 -14.85 -26.71 -4.81
CA ALA A 43 -14.52 -26.81 -3.38
C ALA A 43 -12.99 -26.79 -3.11
N ARG A 44 -12.15 -27.20 -4.08
CA ARG A 44 -10.68 -27.17 -3.94
C ARG A 44 -10.11 -25.76 -4.04
N LEU A 45 -10.85 -24.80 -4.59
CA LEU A 45 -10.42 -23.41 -4.67
C LEU A 45 -10.62 -22.65 -3.35
N LEU A 46 -11.53 -23.11 -2.49
CA LEU A 46 -11.87 -22.40 -1.25
C LEU A 46 -10.69 -22.25 -0.27
N PRO A 47 -9.86 -23.29 -0.03
CA PRO A 47 -8.66 -23.13 0.81
C PRO A 47 -7.65 -22.15 0.23
N LEU A 48 -7.65 -21.92 -1.09
CA LEU A 48 -6.74 -20.98 -1.75
C LEU A 48 -7.13 -19.53 -1.49
N LEU A 49 -8.42 -19.23 -1.32
CA LEU A 49 -8.89 -17.88 -0.93
C LEU A 49 -8.38 -17.46 0.45
N GLY A 50 -8.23 -18.42 1.37
CA GLY A 50 -7.67 -18.22 2.72
C GLY A 50 -6.14 -18.34 2.80
N SER A 51 -5.44 -18.59 1.69
CA SER A 51 -3.99 -18.79 1.67
C SER A 51 -3.23 -17.51 2.04
N ARG A 52 -1.96 -17.61 2.46
CA ARG A 52 -1.07 -16.44 2.61
C ARG A 52 -0.44 -15.98 1.29
N CYS A 53 -0.50 -16.81 0.26
CA CYS A 53 0.05 -16.52 -1.07
C CYS A 53 -0.95 -15.68 -1.88
N ARG A 54 -0.55 -14.43 -2.20
CA ARG A 54 -1.39 -13.47 -2.93
C ARG A 54 -1.73 -13.95 -4.34
N GLU A 55 -0.79 -14.61 -5.01
CA GLU A 55 -0.98 -15.18 -6.35
C GLU A 55 -2.01 -16.31 -6.34
N ALA A 56 -1.96 -17.19 -5.31
CA ALA A 56 -2.94 -18.26 -5.14
C ALA A 56 -4.35 -17.71 -4.89
N LYS A 57 -4.49 -16.68 -4.03
CA LYS A 57 -5.77 -15.99 -3.82
C LYS A 57 -6.28 -15.36 -5.11
N SER A 58 -5.40 -14.69 -5.85
CA SER A 58 -5.75 -13.99 -7.10
C SER A 58 -6.28 -14.97 -8.15
N MET A 59 -5.62 -16.11 -8.32
CA MET A 59 -6.07 -17.17 -9.22
C MET A 59 -7.41 -17.77 -8.77
N ALA A 60 -7.55 -18.08 -7.49
CA ALA A 60 -8.76 -18.70 -6.96
C ALA A 60 -9.99 -17.78 -7.07
N SER A 61 -9.83 -16.50 -6.73
CA SER A 61 -10.88 -15.47 -6.88
C SER A 61 -11.23 -15.23 -8.34
N PHE A 62 -10.25 -15.16 -9.24
CA PHE A 62 -10.49 -15.06 -10.69
C PHE A 62 -11.31 -16.26 -11.21
N HIS A 63 -10.89 -17.49 -10.89
CA HIS A 63 -11.61 -18.68 -11.35
C HIS A 63 -13.02 -18.80 -10.76
N LEU A 64 -13.22 -18.43 -9.50
CA LEU A 64 -14.57 -18.38 -8.92
C LEU A 64 -15.43 -17.30 -9.55
N CYS A 65 -14.84 -16.17 -9.98
CA CYS A 65 -15.55 -15.15 -10.74
C CYS A 65 -15.98 -15.65 -12.12
N VAL A 66 -15.08 -16.31 -12.86
CA VAL A 66 -15.40 -16.97 -14.13
C VAL A 66 -16.54 -17.97 -13.93
N GLU A 67 -16.44 -18.82 -12.92
CA GLU A 67 -17.47 -19.82 -12.64
C GLU A 67 -18.81 -19.19 -12.22
N ALA A 68 -18.79 -18.11 -11.44
CA ALA A 68 -20.01 -17.38 -11.09
C ALA A 68 -20.73 -16.85 -12.34
N ILE A 69 -20.00 -16.34 -13.33
CA ILE A 69 -20.57 -15.88 -14.60
C ILE A 69 -21.19 -17.05 -15.35
N THR A 70 -20.44 -18.15 -15.55
CA THR A 70 -20.94 -19.34 -16.24
C THR A 70 -22.15 -19.97 -15.54
N LYS A 71 -22.14 -20.06 -14.19
CA LYS A 71 -23.25 -20.64 -13.42
C LYS A 71 -24.47 -19.74 -13.37
N LYS A 72 -24.29 -18.41 -13.49
CA LYS A 72 -25.40 -17.47 -13.66
C LYS A 72 -26.13 -17.70 -14.97
N GLU A 73 -25.40 -17.85 -16.08
CA GLU A 73 -25.98 -18.17 -17.39
C GLU A 73 -26.73 -19.51 -17.39
N GLN A 74 -26.21 -20.49 -16.64
CA GLN A 74 -26.82 -21.80 -16.48
C GLN A 74 -27.97 -21.86 -15.46
N GLN A 75 -28.25 -20.78 -14.73
CA GLN A 75 -29.18 -20.75 -13.59
C GLN A 75 -28.86 -21.78 -12.48
N LYS A 76 -27.56 -22.03 -12.22
CA LYS A 76 -27.05 -23.01 -11.23
C LYS A 76 -26.15 -22.35 -10.17
N LEU A 77 -26.51 -21.14 -9.74
CA LEU A 77 -25.74 -20.39 -8.73
C LEU A 77 -25.76 -21.03 -7.34
N GLU A 78 -26.77 -21.86 -7.05
CA GLU A 78 -26.92 -22.59 -5.78
C GLU A 78 -25.68 -23.43 -5.44
N VAL A 79 -24.99 -23.98 -6.45
CA VAL A 79 -23.77 -24.76 -6.26
C VAL A 79 -22.67 -23.96 -5.53
N LEU A 80 -22.57 -22.65 -5.79
CA LEU A 80 -21.60 -21.77 -5.13
C LEU A 80 -21.99 -21.47 -3.68
N ALA A 81 -23.28 -21.41 -3.39
CA ALA A 81 -23.79 -21.29 -2.03
C ALA A 81 -23.52 -22.57 -1.22
N GLU A 82 -23.82 -23.75 -1.79
CA GLU A 82 -23.67 -25.05 -1.15
C GLU A 82 -22.22 -25.37 -0.74
N ILE A 83 -21.25 -24.99 -1.57
CA ILE A 83 -19.83 -25.21 -1.23
C ILE A 83 -19.31 -24.20 -0.20
N GLY A 84 -20.08 -23.18 0.17
CA GLY A 84 -19.64 -22.11 1.07
C GLY A 84 -18.75 -21.06 0.39
N ALA A 85 -18.80 -20.94 -0.94
CA ALA A 85 -17.99 -19.96 -1.67
C ALA A 85 -18.37 -18.52 -1.33
N ILE A 86 -19.66 -18.25 -1.05
CA ILE A 86 -20.14 -16.90 -0.75
C ILE A 86 -19.41 -16.31 0.46
N GLN A 87 -19.30 -17.07 1.56
CA GLN A 87 -18.64 -16.60 2.76
C GLN A 87 -17.14 -16.39 2.53
N ALA A 88 -16.48 -17.34 1.86
CA ALA A 88 -15.06 -17.23 1.52
C ALA A 88 -14.77 -16.04 0.58
N LEU A 89 -15.68 -15.74 -0.35
CA LEU A 89 -15.58 -14.58 -1.23
C LEU A 89 -15.81 -13.27 -0.46
N LYS A 90 -16.74 -13.21 0.50
CA LYS A 90 -16.93 -12.02 1.36
C LYS A 90 -15.68 -11.74 2.22
N GLU A 91 -15.07 -12.77 2.78
CA GLU A 91 -13.80 -12.65 3.51
C GLU A 91 -12.65 -12.19 2.58
N CYS A 92 -12.57 -12.75 1.38
CA CYS A 92 -11.56 -12.37 0.39
C CYS A 92 -11.76 -10.93 -0.12
N ALA A 93 -12.99 -10.51 -0.40
CA ALA A 93 -13.35 -9.15 -0.79
C ALA A 93 -12.98 -8.11 0.28
N SER A 94 -13.03 -8.50 1.55
CA SER A 94 -12.64 -7.65 2.68
C SER A 94 -11.13 -7.62 2.92
N SER A 95 -10.35 -8.46 2.23
CA SER A 95 -8.90 -8.57 2.44
C SER A 95 -8.15 -7.35 1.89
N PRO A 96 -6.94 -7.01 2.39
CA PRO A 96 -6.17 -5.86 1.90
C PRO A 96 -5.72 -6.05 0.45
N ASP A 97 -5.59 -7.29 -0.02
CA ASP A 97 -5.10 -7.61 -1.37
C ASP A 97 -6.05 -7.10 -2.45
N GLU A 98 -5.66 -6.04 -3.16
CA GLU A 98 -6.52 -5.37 -4.15
C GLU A 98 -7.04 -6.28 -5.27
N LEU A 99 -6.15 -7.04 -5.91
CA LEU A 99 -6.50 -7.86 -7.06
C LEU A 99 -7.44 -9.04 -6.70
N PRO A 100 -7.15 -9.88 -5.68
CA PRO A 100 -8.11 -10.87 -5.21
C PRO A 100 -9.45 -10.26 -4.76
N ALA A 101 -9.40 -9.15 -4.02
CA ALA A 101 -10.61 -8.50 -3.52
C ALA A 101 -11.49 -7.98 -4.67
N LYS A 102 -10.89 -7.46 -5.75
CA LYS A 102 -11.59 -7.03 -6.96
C LYS A 102 -12.37 -8.20 -7.58
N PHE A 103 -11.71 -9.33 -7.85
CA PHE A 103 -12.38 -10.49 -8.44
C PHE A 103 -13.41 -11.12 -7.51
N ALA A 104 -13.16 -11.14 -6.20
CA ALA A 104 -14.13 -11.63 -5.23
C ALA A 104 -15.39 -10.74 -5.18
N SER A 105 -15.22 -9.43 -5.27
CA SER A 105 -16.32 -8.46 -5.33
C SER A 105 -17.13 -8.58 -6.62
N GLU A 106 -16.45 -8.76 -7.75
CA GLU A 106 -17.09 -9.02 -9.04
C GLU A 106 -17.89 -10.32 -9.00
N ALA A 107 -17.33 -11.40 -8.46
CA ALA A 107 -18.02 -12.68 -8.29
C ALA A 107 -19.28 -12.54 -7.42
N LEU A 108 -19.19 -11.87 -6.26
CA LEU A 108 -20.35 -11.62 -5.39
C LEU A 108 -21.44 -10.80 -6.09
N THR A 109 -21.05 -9.79 -6.87
CA THR A 109 -21.98 -8.98 -7.67
C THR A 109 -22.70 -9.83 -8.72
N VAL A 110 -21.98 -10.74 -9.37
CA VAL A 110 -22.56 -11.67 -10.35
C VAL A 110 -23.55 -12.60 -9.67
N ILE A 111 -23.20 -13.15 -8.49
CA ILE A 111 -24.07 -14.02 -7.68
C ILE A 111 -25.34 -13.29 -7.20
N GLY A 112 -25.28 -11.96 -7.04
CA GLY A 112 -26.38 -11.14 -6.50
C GLY A 112 -26.28 -10.92 -4.98
N GLU A 113 -25.12 -11.18 -4.40
CA GLU A 113 -24.83 -10.97 -2.98
C GLU A 113 -24.34 -9.55 -2.71
N GLN A 114 -24.59 -9.06 -1.49
CA GLN A 114 -24.02 -7.78 -1.06
C GLN A 114 -22.50 -7.90 -0.90
N VAL A 115 -21.78 -7.07 -1.65
CA VAL A 115 -20.32 -6.96 -1.56
C VAL A 115 -19.95 -6.21 -0.28
N PRO A 116 -19.02 -6.73 0.54
CA PRO A 116 -18.49 -6.02 1.69
C PRO A 116 -17.89 -4.68 1.26
N TYR A 117 -18.32 -3.59 1.89
CA TYR A 117 -17.78 -2.27 1.59
C TYR A 117 -16.32 -2.18 2.02
N LYS A 118 -15.42 -1.88 1.08
CA LYS A 118 -13.98 -1.73 1.33
C LYS A 118 -13.55 -0.31 1.00
N LEU A 119 -12.95 0.35 1.98
CA LEU A 119 -12.34 1.66 1.79
C LEU A 119 -11.04 1.55 0.99
N SER A 120 -10.86 2.44 0.03
CA SER A 120 -9.59 2.62 -0.67
C SER A 120 -8.50 3.12 0.28
N GLN A 121 -7.23 2.81 0.02
CA GLN A 121 -6.12 3.44 0.74
C GLN A 121 -5.85 4.88 0.29
N GLN A 122 -6.35 5.26 -0.90
CA GLN A 122 -6.28 6.61 -1.44
C GLN A 122 -7.31 7.51 -0.76
N VAL A 123 -7.03 7.88 0.50
CA VAL A 123 -7.89 8.75 1.32
C VAL A 123 -8.21 10.09 0.64
N PRO A 124 -7.30 10.75 -0.10
CA PRO A 124 -7.62 11.98 -0.82
C PRO A 124 -8.77 11.84 -1.84
N CYS A 125 -9.04 10.62 -2.32
CA CYS A 125 -10.11 10.35 -3.28
C CYS A 125 -11.40 9.84 -2.64
N TRP A 126 -11.50 9.83 -1.31
CA TRP A 126 -12.68 9.33 -0.61
C TRP A 126 -13.88 10.25 -0.83
N SER A 127 -15.03 9.64 -1.10
CA SER A 127 -16.32 10.32 -1.13
C SER A 127 -16.87 10.55 0.28
N ILE A 128 -17.93 11.34 0.38
CA ILE A 128 -18.67 11.54 1.64
C ILE A 128 -19.11 10.21 2.25
N LYS A 129 -19.52 9.24 1.42
CA LYS A 129 -19.95 7.89 1.89
C LYS A 129 -18.79 7.08 2.47
N ASP A 130 -17.60 7.20 1.88
CA ASP A 130 -16.39 6.56 2.38
C ASP A 130 -16.02 7.10 3.77
N VAL A 131 -16.10 8.42 3.93
CA VAL A 131 -15.87 9.08 5.22
C VAL A 131 -16.88 8.61 6.28
N GLN A 132 -18.17 8.59 5.95
CA GLN A 132 -19.21 8.07 6.86
C GLN A 132 -18.92 6.64 7.31
N TYR A 133 -18.60 5.76 6.36
CA TYR A 133 -18.27 4.37 6.65
C TYR A 133 -17.03 4.25 7.55
N TRP A 134 -15.98 5.05 7.29
CA TRP A 134 -14.80 5.08 8.16
C TRP A 134 -15.13 5.56 9.58
N VAL A 135 -15.90 6.64 9.73
CA VAL A 135 -16.33 7.21 11.01
C VAL A 135 -17.13 6.19 11.83
N GLU A 136 -18.03 5.44 11.18
CA GLU A 136 -18.77 4.35 11.82
C GLU A 136 -17.84 3.23 12.28
N LYS A 137 -16.89 2.83 11.44
CA LYS A 137 -15.93 1.76 11.71
C LYS A 137 -15.00 2.06 12.90
N ILE A 138 -14.58 3.30 13.09
CA ILE A 138 -13.76 3.71 14.25
C ILE A 138 -14.57 3.93 15.54
N GLY A 139 -15.89 3.67 15.49
CA GLY A 139 -16.80 3.76 16.63
C GLY A 139 -17.30 5.18 16.92
N PHE A 140 -17.37 6.04 15.90
CA PHE A 140 -17.89 7.42 15.95
C PHE A 140 -19.18 7.58 15.13
N GLY A 141 -19.91 6.50 14.89
CA GLY A 141 -21.10 6.49 14.03
C GLY A 141 -22.20 7.50 14.41
N THR A 142 -22.29 7.93 15.68
CA THR A 142 -23.21 9.00 16.11
C THR A 142 -22.98 10.33 15.38
N TYR A 143 -21.76 10.56 14.90
CA TYR A 143 -21.38 11.76 14.16
C TYR A 143 -21.44 11.56 12.64
N SER A 144 -21.65 10.34 12.13
CA SER A 144 -21.68 10.02 10.69
C SER A 144 -22.60 10.93 9.87
N GLN A 145 -23.80 11.22 10.40
CA GLN A 145 -24.75 12.15 9.78
C GLN A 145 -24.22 13.59 9.73
N ALA A 146 -23.50 14.04 10.75
CA ALA A 146 -22.92 15.39 10.78
C ALA A 146 -21.82 15.53 9.72
N PHE A 147 -20.94 14.52 9.57
CA PHE A 147 -19.94 14.51 8.50
C PHE A 147 -20.59 14.60 7.11
N ALA A 148 -21.69 13.89 6.87
CA ALA A 148 -22.40 14.00 5.59
C ALA A 148 -23.13 15.34 5.40
N ALA A 149 -23.74 15.88 6.46
CA ALA A 149 -24.42 17.18 6.40
C ALA A 149 -23.45 18.32 6.04
N HIS A 150 -22.21 18.24 6.54
CA HIS A 150 -21.13 19.18 6.21
C HIS A 150 -20.36 18.78 4.93
N MET A 151 -20.81 17.75 4.21
CA MET A 151 -20.20 17.27 2.97
C MET A 151 -18.70 16.95 3.12
N VAL A 152 -18.30 16.44 4.28
CA VAL A 152 -16.90 16.09 4.55
C VAL A 152 -16.50 14.89 3.70
N ASP A 153 -15.67 15.14 2.69
CA ASP A 153 -15.03 14.15 1.85
C ASP A 153 -13.59 13.85 2.33
N GLY A 154 -12.84 13.05 1.57
CA GLY A 154 -11.48 12.66 1.91
C GLY A 154 -10.51 13.82 2.04
N ASP A 155 -10.64 14.83 1.17
CA ASP A 155 -9.80 16.03 1.18
C ASP A 155 -10.02 16.82 2.48
N LEU A 156 -11.28 17.13 2.78
CA LEU A 156 -11.65 17.84 4.00
C LEU A 156 -11.28 17.04 5.26
N LEU A 157 -11.51 15.71 5.26
CA LEU A 157 -11.16 14.84 6.39
C LEU A 157 -9.67 14.91 6.74
N LEU A 158 -8.79 14.94 5.74
CA LEU A 158 -7.35 15.01 5.96
C LEU A 158 -6.89 16.38 6.49
N LEU A 159 -7.68 17.43 6.29
CA LEU A 159 -7.38 18.79 6.74
C LEU A 159 -8.12 19.19 8.03
N LEU A 160 -9.05 18.35 8.51
CA LEU A 160 -9.84 18.62 9.71
C LEU A 160 -8.98 18.97 10.93
N THR A 161 -9.43 20.01 11.63
CA THR A 161 -8.85 20.52 12.86
C THR A 161 -9.71 20.18 14.07
N GLU A 162 -9.12 20.23 15.27
CA GLU A 162 -9.86 20.04 16.51
C GLU A 162 -10.99 21.07 16.69
N LYS A 163 -10.81 22.28 16.13
CA LYS A 163 -11.79 23.36 16.20
C LYS A 163 -13.04 23.05 15.37
N GLU A 164 -12.88 22.60 14.14
CA GLU A 164 -14.00 22.20 13.25
C GLU A 164 -14.73 20.98 13.82
N LEU A 165 -14.01 20.05 14.47
CA LEU A 165 -14.64 18.93 15.18
C LEU A 165 -15.57 19.40 16.30
N GLU A 166 -15.20 20.47 17.00
CA GLU A 166 -15.99 21.04 18.09
C GLU A 166 -17.16 21.90 17.60
N GLU A 167 -16.87 22.86 16.71
CA GLU A 167 -17.82 23.90 16.27
C GLU A 167 -18.82 23.38 15.24
N ASP A 168 -18.35 22.64 14.23
CA ASP A 168 -19.18 22.20 13.10
C ASP A 168 -19.74 20.79 13.32
N LEU A 169 -18.89 19.86 13.76
CA LEU A 169 -19.26 18.45 13.91
C LEU A 169 -19.81 18.10 15.29
N GLY A 170 -19.86 19.07 16.21
CA GLY A 170 -20.54 18.96 17.50
C GLY A 170 -19.84 18.07 18.54
N MET A 171 -18.56 17.73 18.35
CA MET A 171 -17.77 16.95 19.31
C MET A 171 -17.31 17.80 20.49
N ARG A 172 -18.23 18.15 21.41
CA ARG A 172 -17.94 19.03 22.56
C ARG A 172 -16.97 18.45 23.59
N SER A 173 -16.89 17.12 23.69
CA SER A 173 -15.98 16.47 24.64
C SER A 173 -14.56 16.44 24.08
N GLY A 174 -13.63 17.14 24.75
CA GLY A 174 -12.22 17.13 24.37
C GLY A 174 -11.57 15.74 24.42
N LEU A 175 -12.06 14.81 25.25
CA LEU A 175 -11.58 13.42 25.24
C LEU A 175 -12.03 12.66 23.98
N LEU A 176 -13.27 12.90 23.53
CA LEU A 176 -13.76 12.32 22.28
C LEU A 176 -12.98 12.86 21.09
N ARG A 177 -12.73 14.18 21.04
CA ARG A 177 -11.89 14.80 20.01
C ARG A 177 -10.48 14.23 19.99
N LYS A 178 -9.83 14.08 21.15
CA LYS A 178 -8.51 13.43 21.25
C LYS A 178 -8.51 12.00 20.73
N ARG A 179 -9.54 11.21 21.05
CA ARG A 179 -9.68 9.85 20.53
C ARG A 179 -9.86 9.88 19.01
N PHE A 180 -10.70 10.76 18.47
CA PHE A 180 -10.91 10.91 17.03
C PHE A 180 -9.62 11.30 16.31
N MET A 181 -8.90 12.32 16.82
CA MET A 181 -7.63 12.79 16.24
C MET A 181 -6.59 11.68 16.19
N ARG A 182 -6.52 10.80 17.20
CA ARG A 182 -5.61 9.65 17.18
C ARG A 182 -5.96 8.63 16.07
N GLU A 183 -7.24 8.37 15.85
CA GLU A 183 -7.68 7.49 14.75
C GLU A 183 -7.40 8.15 13.38
N LEU A 184 -7.59 9.48 13.28
CA LEU A 184 -7.26 10.25 12.08
C LEU A 184 -5.75 10.28 11.81
N GLU A 185 -4.89 10.43 12.82
CA GLU A 185 -3.44 10.31 12.68
C GLU A 185 -3.05 8.92 12.16
N SER A 186 -3.66 7.86 12.70
CA SER A 186 -3.43 6.49 12.26
C SER A 186 -3.86 6.29 10.79
N LEU A 187 -4.98 6.91 10.39
CA LEU A 187 -5.43 6.91 8.99
C LEU A 187 -4.43 7.65 8.10
N LYS A 188 -3.95 8.83 8.50
CA LYS A 188 -2.99 9.63 7.73
C LYS A 188 -1.67 8.90 7.49
N ILE A 189 -1.20 8.13 8.48
CA ILE A 189 0.00 7.29 8.36
C ILE A 189 -0.26 6.09 7.42
N ALA A 190 -1.46 5.52 7.42
CA ALA A 190 -1.78 4.37 6.57
C ALA A 190 -2.23 4.74 5.14
N ALA A 191 -2.46 6.03 4.88
CA ALA A 191 -2.98 6.52 3.62
C ALA A 191 -1.95 6.41 2.49
N ASP A 192 -2.44 6.10 1.29
CA ASP A 192 -1.65 6.18 0.06
C ASP A 192 -1.90 7.53 -0.62
N TYR A 193 -0.84 8.32 -0.76
CA TYR A 193 -0.87 9.64 -1.40
C TYR A 193 -0.39 9.62 -2.84
N GLY A 194 -0.20 8.45 -3.47
CA GLY A 194 0.35 8.33 -4.82
C GLY A 194 -0.42 9.08 -5.92
N SER A 195 -1.70 9.40 -5.71
CA SER A 195 -2.50 10.23 -6.62
C SER A 195 -2.14 11.72 -6.60
N VAL A 196 -1.57 12.22 -5.49
CA VAL A 196 -1.26 13.64 -5.26
C VAL A 196 0.23 13.92 -5.00
N ASP A 197 1.03 12.87 -4.72
CA ASP A 197 2.45 12.96 -4.39
C ASP A 197 3.35 12.43 -5.52
N GLU A 198 3.57 13.25 -6.55
CA GLU A 198 4.50 12.92 -7.64
C GLU A 198 5.96 12.81 -7.17
N SER A 199 6.29 13.44 -6.03
CA SER A 199 7.67 13.56 -5.54
C SER A 199 8.09 12.46 -4.57
N HIS A 200 7.14 11.58 -4.18
CA HIS A 200 7.28 10.58 -3.13
C HIS A 200 7.78 11.19 -1.80
N LEU A 201 7.24 12.36 -1.45
CA LEU A 201 7.42 13.00 -0.16
C LEU A 201 7.01 12.09 0.99
N ASP A 202 5.87 11.41 0.88
CA ASP A 202 5.37 10.54 1.95
C ASP A 202 6.35 9.42 2.28
N GLN A 203 6.84 8.73 1.23
CA GLN A 203 7.80 7.65 1.36
C GLN A 203 9.10 8.13 2.03
N PHE A 204 9.54 9.36 1.72
CA PHE A 204 10.69 9.96 2.36
C PHE A 204 10.43 10.22 3.86
N LEU A 205 9.29 10.82 4.21
CA LEU A 205 8.90 11.08 5.60
C LEU A 205 8.78 9.79 6.41
N MET A 206 8.14 8.76 5.84
CA MET A 206 8.06 7.41 6.41
C MET A 206 9.43 6.81 6.70
N SER A 207 10.40 7.01 5.78
CA SER A 207 11.75 6.49 5.97
C SER A 207 12.48 7.13 7.16
N LEU A 208 12.17 8.39 7.46
CA LEU A 208 12.72 9.11 8.61
C LEU A 208 12.07 8.68 9.92
N SER A 209 10.74 8.67 9.94
CA SER A 209 9.91 8.29 11.10
C SER A 209 8.47 8.10 10.59
N PRO A 210 7.80 6.96 10.84
CA PRO A 210 6.43 6.76 10.39
C PRO A 210 5.46 7.85 10.86
N GLU A 211 5.71 8.44 12.03
CA GLU A 211 4.89 9.50 12.61
C GLU A 211 4.96 10.83 11.84
N LEU A 212 5.95 10.99 10.94
CA LEU A 212 6.06 12.19 10.09
C LEU A 212 5.11 12.16 8.89
N SER A 213 4.62 10.99 8.48
CA SER A 213 3.67 10.86 7.36
C SER A 213 2.33 11.56 7.64
N VAL A 214 1.99 11.79 8.92
CA VAL A 214 0.81 12.60 9.31
C VAL A 214 0.80 13.99 8.66
N TYR A 215 1.97 14.55 8.32
CA TYR A 215 2.10 15.87 7.74
C TYR A 215 2.09 15.91 6.20
N THR A 216 2.15 14.75 5.53
CA THR A 216 2.31 14.65 4.08
C THR A 216 1.26 15.47 3.34
N TYR A 217 -0.03 15.24 3.64
CA TYR A 217 -1.13 15.89 2.91
C TYR A 217 -1.10 17.42 3.05
N GLN A 218 -0.89 17.91 4.27
CA GLN A 218 -0.77 19.35 4.54
C GLN A 218 0.42 19.96 3.79
N MET A 219 1.57 19.28 3.75
CA MET A 219 2.75 19.77 3.03
C MET A 219 2.48 19.86 1.53
N LEU A 220 1.89 18.81 0.94
CA LEU A 220 1.53 18.78 -0.48
C LEU A 220 0.53 19.88 -0.83
N GLY A 221 -0.49 20.10 0.02
CA GLY A 221 -1.49 21.16 -0.17
C GLY A 221 -0.89 22.58 -0.19
N MET A 222 0.23 22.79 0.51
CA MET A 222 0.98 24.06 0.48
C MET A 222 1.97 24.15 -0.69
N GLY A 223 1.98 23.17 -1.59
CA GLY A 223 2.91 23.09 -2.72
C GLY A 223 4.32 22.63 -2.35
N LEU A 224 4.53 22.13 -1.12
CA LEU A 224 5.81 21.55 -0.74
C LEU A 224 5.92 20.16 -1.36
N ASN A 225 7.03 19.95 -2.07
CA ASN A 225 7.42 18.66 -2.60
C ASN A 225 8.77 18.26 -2.01
N ARG A 226 9.18 17.01 -2.26
CA ARG A 226 10.47 16.48 -1.81
C ARG A 226 11.63 17.44 -2.10
N ASN A 227 11.68 18.08 -3.26
CA ASN A 227 12.81 18.92 -3.68
C ASN A 227 12.92 20.25 -2.90
N LEU A 228 11.82 20.74 -2.33
CA LEU A 228 11.79 21.99 -1.57
C LEU A 228 12.10 21.80 -0.09
N LEU A 229 12.10 20.56 0.41
CA LEU A 229 12.40 20.26 1.82
C LEU A 229 13.72 20.85 2.34
N PRO A 230 14.84 20.87 1.60
CA PRO A 230 16.10 21.42 2.11
C PRO A 230 16.05 22.93 2.39
N GLN A 231 15.08 23.64 1.81
CA GLN A 231 14.86 25.07 2.01
C GLN A 231 13.92 25.36 3.19
N LEU A 232 13.34 24.33 3.79
CA LEU A 232 12.33 24.46 4.83
C LEU A 232 12.98 24.93 6.14
N THR A 233 12.57 26.11 6.59
CA THR A 233 12.99 26.65 7.90
C THR A 233 12.13 26.10 9.03
N ASN A 234 12.64 26.17 10.27
CA ASN A 234 11.88 25.74 11.45
C ASN A 234 10.58 26.53 11.64
N ASP A 235 10.56 27.80 11.21
CA ASP A 235 9.37 28.64 11.27
C ASP A 235 8.35 28.20 10.24
N MET A 236 8.76 27.95 8.99
CA MET A 236 7.89 27.38 7.95
C MET A 236 7.33 26.01 8.36
N MET A 237 8.15 25.14 8.98
CA MET A 237 7.68 23.85 9.51
C MET A 237 6.55 24.02 10.55
N LYS A 238 6.61 25.08 11.36
CA LYS A 238 5.59 25.34 12.39
C LYS A 238 4.36 26.02 11.82
N SER A 239 4.52 27.10 11.05
CA SER A 239 3.42 27.96 10.62
C SER A 239 2.75 27.49 9.33
N VAL A 240 3.51 26.92 8.38
CA VAL A 240 3.01 26.50 7.07
C VAL A 240 2.66 25.02 7.06
N CYS A 241 3.54 24.17 7.60
CA CYS A 241 3.32 22.71 7.65
C CYS A 241 2.55 22.24 8.90
N SER A 242 2.21 23.14 9.82
CA SER A 242 1.51 22.84 11.08
C SER A 242 2.17 21.76 11.96
N ILE A 243 3.50 21.62 11.91
CA ILE A 243 4.25 20.67 12.73
C ILE A 243 4.47 21.27 14.12
N ASN A 244 3.43 21.20 14.97
CA ASN A 244 3.49 21.74 16.33
C ASN A 244 4.50 21.00 17.22
N ASN A 245 4.67 19.69 17.02
CA ASN A 245 5.57 18.87 17.82
C ASN A 245 7.04 19.27 17.56
N PRO A 246 7.75 19.81 18.57
CA PRO A 246 9.13 20.26 18.41
C PRO A 246 10.11 19.11 18.11
N ILE A 247 9.80 17.88 18.55
CA ILE A 247 10.63 16.71 18.28
C ILE A 247 10.52 16.30 16.80
N HIS A 248 9.34 16.39 16.21
CA HIS A 248 9.13 16.09 14.79
C HIS A 248 9.89 17.10 13.91
N ARG A 249 9.80 18.40 14.24
CA ARG A 249 10.60 19.45 13.58
C ARG A 249 12.10 19.22 13.73
N LEU A 250 12.56 18.84 14.92
CA LEU A 250 13.97 18.55 15.17
C LEU A 250 14.46 17.37 14.32
N LYS A 251 13.72 16.25 14.30
CA LYS A 251 14.04 15.06 13.48
C LYS A 251 14.16 15.43 11.99
N LEU A 252 13.17 16.15 11.47
CA LEU A 252 13.15 16.57 10.07
C LEU A 252 14.31 17.52 9.76
N ARG A 253 14.55 18.50 10.62
CA ARG A 253 15.66 19.46 10.46
C ARG A 253 17.04 18.78 10.51
N GLN A 254 17.25 17.86 11.44
CA GLN A 254 18.51 17.09 11.52
C GLN A 254 18.75 16.30 10.23
N ALA A 255 17.72 15.60 9.75
CA ALA A 255 17.82 14.87 8.50
C ALA A 255 18.22 15.77 7.32
N LEU A 256 17.63 16.97 7.24
CA LEU A 256 17.88 17.92 6.15
C LEU A 256 19.23 18.66 6.26
N GLN A 257 19.82 18.79 7.46
CA GLN A 257 21.10 19.45 7.67
C GLN A 257 22.32 18.56 7.39
N ASP A 258 22.19 17.26 7.64
CA ASP A 258 23.31 16.31 7.53
C ASP A 258 23.65 15.92 6.08
N SER A 259 22.89 16.38 5.08
CA SER A 259 23.09 15.97 3.69
C SER A 259 22.65 17.04 2.69
N LYS A 260 23.54 17.41 1.76
CA LYS A 260 23.25 18.37 0.68
C LYS A 260 22.24 17.84 -0.35
N HIS A 261 21.97 16.53 -0.35
CA HIS A 261 21.06 15.87 -1.28
C HIS A 261 20.21 14.84 -0.54
N ILE A 262 18.89 14.84 -0.80
CA ILE A 262 17.92 13.98 -0.08
C ILE A 262 18.21 12.48 -0.29
N ASP A 263 18.71 12.12 -1.47
CA ASP A 263 19.15 10.76 -1.77
C ASP A 263 20.27 10.25 -0.84
N ASP A 264 21.11 11.14 -0.31
CA ASP A 264 22.17 10.74 0.62
C ASP A 264 21.60 10.45 2.03
N ILE A 265 20.48 11.09 2.38
CA ILE A 265 19.73 10.86 3.62
C ILE A 265 19.08 9.46 3.59
N GLU A 266 18.40 9.11 2.49
CA GLU A 266 17.82 7.77 2.32
C GLU A 266 18.88 6.68 2.43
N VAL A 267 20.06 6.89 1.82
CA VAL A 267 21.20 5.96 1.94
C VAL A 267 21.73 5.89 3.38
N ALA A 268 21.81 7.01 4.09
CA ALA A 268 22.22 7.04 5.50
C ALA A 268 21.21 6.31 6.41
N ILE A 269 19.91 6.49 6.20
CA ILE A 269 18.84 5.77 6.93
C ILE A 269 18.94 4.27 6.65
N LEU A 270 19.08 3.87 5.38
CA LEU A 270 19.24 2.48 4.99
C LEU A 270 20.50 1.87 5.62
N SER A 271 21.59 2.64 5.76
CA SER A 271 22.83 2.19 6.41
C SER A 271 22.69 1.98 7.92
N LYS A 272 21.73 2.63 8.59
CA LYS A 272 21.40 2.39 10.00
C LYS A 272 20.50 1.17 10.20
N GLN A 273 19.80 0.71 9.16
CA GLN A 273 18.90 -0.44 9.19
C GLN A 273 19.54 -1.73 8.62
N ILE A 274 20.70 -1.63 7.95
CA ILE A 274 21.37 -2.70 7.20
C ILE A 274 22.84 -2.75 7.61
N ASP A 275 23.33 -3.90 8.08
CA ASP A 275 24.72 -4.09 8.53
C ASP A 275 25.72 -4.17 7.34
N VAL A 276 25.26 -4.68 6.19
CA VAL A 276 26.09 -4.87 4.99
C VAL A 276 25.33 -4.49 3.73
N PHE A 277 25.85 -3.50 3.00
CA PHE A 277 25.28 -3.05 1.72
C PHE A 277 26.21 -3.41 0.57
N ILE A 278 25.71 -4.19 -0.40
CA ILE A 278 26.52 -4.65 -1.53
C ILE A 278 26.23 -3.73 -2.74
N ARG A 279 27.24 -2.97 -3.18
CA ARG A 279 27.15 -1.93 -4.22
C ARG A 279 27.90 -2.34 -5.49
N GLN A 280 27.54 -1.75 -6.62
CA GLN A 280 28.38 -1.75 -7.82
C GLN A 280 29.39 -0.59 -7.76
N SER A 281 30.69 -0.84 -8.00
CA SER A 281 31.80 0.09 -7.73
C SER A 281 31.54 1.55 -8.12
N PHE A 282 31.40 2.40 -7.10
CA PHE A 282 31.77 3.82 -7.14
C PHE A 282 32.39 4.18 -5.79
N LYS A 283 33.61 4.71 -5.81
CA LYS A 283 34.34 5.18 -4.62
C LYS A 283 33.52 6.28 -3.93
N PHE A 284 32.91 5.96 -2.78
CA PHE A 284 32.58 6.94 -1.75
C PHE A 284 32.71 6.26 -0.39
N PHE A 285 33.49 6.89 0.48
CA PHE A 285 33.84 6.43 1.81
C PHE A 285 32.68 6.78 2.75
N PHE A 286 31.95 5.79 3.25
CA PHE A 286 30.99 5.97 4.33
C PHE A 286 31.48 5.22 5.57
N ILE A 287 31.57 5.95 6.67
CA ILE A 287 31.95 5.46 7.99
C ILE A 287 30.85 4.50 8.49
N ASN A 288 31.27 3.31 8.94
CA ASN A 288 30.51 2.22 9.57
C ASN A 288 29.67 1.26 8.72
N LEU A 289 29.69 1.34 7.38
CA LEU A 289 29.07 0.32 6.52
C LEU A 289 30.14 -0.54 5.84
N ARG A 290 30.16 -1.86 6.06
CA ARG A 290 31.04 -2.76 5.27
C ARG A 290 30.45 -2.92 3.88
N VAL A 291 30.86 -2.06 2.94
CA VAL A 291 30.40 -2.10 1.56
C VAL A 291 31.21 -3.12 0.76
N PHE A 292 30.57 -4.17 0.26
CA PHE A 292 31.17 -5.06 -0.73
C PHE A 292 30.85 -4.55 -2.13
N SER A 293 31.89 -4.35 -2.94
CA SER A 293 31.74 -3.91 -4.31
C SER A 293 31.95 -5.03 -5.31
N TYR A 294 31.12 -5.13 -6.35
CA TYR A 294 31.30 -6.10 -7.42
C TYR A 294 31.04 -5.52 -8.82
N ARG A 295 31.55 -6.20 -9.85
CA ARG A 295 31.41 -5.83 -11.26
C ARG A 295 30.12 -6.45 -11.84
N ARG A 296 29.24 -5.67 -12.49
CA ARG A 296 27.94 -6.16 -13.00
C ARG A 296 28.05 -7.27 -14.04
N SER A 297 29.14 -7.32 -14.80
CA SER A 297 29.35 -8.32 -15.85
C SER A 297 29.77 -9.70 -15.33
N THR A 298 30.40 -9.77 -14.15
CA THR A 298 31.02 -11.02 -13.66
C THR A 298 30.76 -11.32 -12.18
N GLY A 299 30.26 -10.36 -11.40
CA GLY A 299 30.19 -10.44 -9.94
C GLY A 299 28.78 -10.59 -9.34
N ASN A 300 27.72 -10.58 -10.14
CA ASN A 300 26.33 -10.65 -9.64
C ASN A 300 26.06 -11.93 -8.83
N GLN A 301 26.56 -13.07 -9.31
CA GLN A 301 26.36 -14.38 -8.65
C GLN A 301 27.10 -14.44 -7.32
N LEU A 302 28.36 -14.00 -7.28
CA LEU A 302 29.16 -13.94 -6.06
C LEU A 302 28.56 -12.98 -5.03
N ALA A 303 28.08 -11.81 -5.46
CA ALA A 303 27.40 -10.84 -4.61
C ALA A 303 26.12 -11.41 -3.97
N SER A 304 25.33 -12.14 -4.76
CA SER A 304 24.11 -12.79 -4.28
C SER A 304 24.44 -13.90 -3.28
N LEU A 305 25.49 -14.69 -3.53
CA LEU A 305 25.95 -15.72 -2.60
C LEU A 305 26.44 -15.12 -1.28
N ILE A 306 27.26 -14.06 -1.33
CA ILE A 306 27.75 -13.35 -0.14
C ILE A 306 26.58 -12.78 0.67
N LYS A 307 25.57 -12.20 0.01
CA LYS A 307 24.35 -11.74 0.68
C LYS A 307 23.65 -12.86 1.45
N VAL A 308 23.43 -14.01 0.81
CA VAL A 308 22.77 -15.17 1.44
C VAL A 308 23.59 -15.69 2.63
N LEU A 309 24.91 -15.80 2.48
CA LEU A 309 25.79 -16.27 3.56
C LEU A 309 25.81 -15.32 4.77
N LEU A 310 25.76 -14.01 4.53
CA LEU A 310 25.68 -13.01 5.59
C LEU A 310 24.33 -13.04 6.31
N GLN A 311 23.23 -13.20 5.57
CA GLN A 311 21.89 -13.36 6.14
C GLN A 311 21.78 -14.62 7.00
N LEU A 312 22.37 -15.74 6.57
CA LEU A 312 22.43 -16.98 7.35
C LEU A 312 23.24 -16.85 8.65
N ARG A 313 24.19 -15.91 8.70
CA ARG A 313 24.97 -15.58 9.90
C ARG A 313 24.33 -14.49 10.77
N GLY A 314 23.10 -14.09 10.46
CA GLY A 314 22.34 -13.11 11.25
C GLY A 314 22.56 -11.64 10.89
N TYR A 315 23.30 -11.34 9.81
CA TYR A 315 23.50 -9.96 9.35
C TYR A 315 22.40 -9.51 8.41
N LYS A 316 21.91 -8.27 8.56
CA LYS A 316 20.98 -7.68 7.60
C LYS A 316 21.74 -7.21 6.35
N ALA A 317 21.57 -7.92 5.22
CA ALA A 317 22.24 -7.61 3.96
C ALA A 317 21.26 -7.30 2.81
N SER A 318 21.54 -6.26 2.01
CA SER A 318 20.72 -5.83 0.86
C SER A 318 21.53 -5.65 -0.44
N SER A 319 20.86 -5.84 -1.58
CA SER A 319 21.42 -5.77 -2.93
C SER A 319 20.36 -5.23 -3.90
N SER A 320 20.24 -3.90 -4.07
CA SER A 320 19.23 -3.32 -4.95
C SER A 320 19.85 -2.52 -6.09
N PHE A 321 19.52 -2.91 -7.32
CA PHE A 321 19.91 -2.24 -8.58
C PHE A 321 19.05 -1.00 -8.91
N ALA A 322 17.89 -0.85 -8.29
CA ALA A 322 16.89 0.17 -8.62
C ALA A 322 17.39 1.62 -8.44
N PHE A 323 18.40 1.83 -7.59
CA PHE A 323 18.93 3.16 -7.29
C PHE A 323 19.80 3.76 -8.43
N ILE A 324 20.27 2.92 -9.37
CA ILE A 324 21.27 3.35 -10.39
C ILE A 324 20.62 3.95 -11.64
N LEU A 325 19.38 3.57 -11.99
CA LEU A 325 18.75 4.04 -13.24
C LEU A 325 18.23 5.48 -13.15
N ARG A 326 17.80 5.96 -11.98
CA ARG A 326 17.32 7.35 -11.81
C ARG A 326 18.43 8.40 -11.96
N LYS A 327 19.69 8.10 -11.59
CA LYS A 327 20.83 9.03 -11.79
C LYS A 327 21.40 9.08 -13.22
N ARG A 328 21.06 8.15 -14.12
CA ARG A 328 21.47 8.25 -15.53
C ARG A 328 20.71 9.37 -16.26
N LYS A 329 19.40 9.48 -16.07
CA LYS A 329 18.57 10.53 -16.71
C LYS A 329 18.96 11.97 -16.31
N ILE A 330 19.50 12.16 -15.10
CA ILE A 330 19.92 13.50 -14.62
C ILE A 330 21.28 13.91 -15.20
N LYS A 331 22.10 12.96 -15.67
CA LYS A 331 23.44 13.22 -16.18
C LYS A 331 23.49 13.45 -17.70
N ASP A 332 22.52 12.93 -18.44
CA ASP A 332 22.42 13.11 -19.91
C ASP A 332 21.67 14.40 -20.31
N ASN A 333 21.19 15.20 -19.34
CA ASN A 333 20.50 16.48 -19.56
C ASN A 333 21.30 17.70 -19.01
N ARG A 334 22.64 17.62 -18.97
CA ARG A 334 23.53 18.75 -18.71
C ARG A 334 24.56 18.92 -19.80
#